data_AF-A0A952NZN6-F1
#
_entry.id   AF-A0A952NZN6-F1
#
_cell.length_a   1.000
_cell.length_b   1.000
_cell.length_c   1.000
_cell.angle_alpha   90.00
_cell.angle_beta   90.00
_cell.angle_gamma   90.00
#
_symmetry.space_group_name_H-M   'P 1'
#
loop_
_entity.id
_entity.type
_entity.pdbx_description
1 polymer ?
#
loop_
_entity_poly.entity_id
_entity_poly.type
_entity_poly.pdbx_seq_one_letter_code
_entity_poly.pdbx_strand_id
1 'polypeptide(L)' 'MVSNIYELKSSAIFDNRREREWLTTKEAAHFLAVSPNALRIMVHRNQIEAYKIGRRLRFKLKDCQALFQKKGA' A
#
# COMPACT_ATOMS: atom_id res chain seq x y z
N MET A 1 -2.53 -11.45 -36.56
CA MET A 1 -3.13 -11.98 -35.32
C MET A 1 -1.97 -12.15 -34.35
N VAL A 2 -1.80 -11.42 -33.25
CA VAL A 2 -2.76 -10.80 -32.34
C VAL A 2 -2.19 -9.44 -31.90
N SER A 3 -3.02 -8.40 -31.99
CA SER A 3 -2.71 -7.03 -31.54
C SER A 3 -2.39 -7.04 -30.05
N ASN A 4 -1.26 -6.41 -29.70
CA ASN A 4 -0.78 -6.23 -28.33
C ASN A 4 -1.72 -5.26 -27.58
N ILE A 5 -2.78 -5.80 -26.96
CA ILE A 5 -3.80 -5.08 -26.21
C ILE A 5 -3.51 -5.27 -24.72
N TYR A 6 -2.54 -4.55 -24.19
CA TYR A 6 -2.52 -4.20 -22.76
C TYR A 6 -2.03 -2.76 -22.61
N GLU A 7 -2.89 -1.89 -23.11
CA GLU A 7 -3.19 -0.55 -22.61
C GLU A 7 -2.38 -0.11 -21.37
N LEU A 8 -1.36 0.70 -21.62
CA LEU A 8 -0.74 1.57 -20.62
C LEU A 8 -1.80 2.53 -20.08
N LYS A 9 -2.58 2.11 -19.07
CA LYS A 9 -3.36 3.03 -18.25
C LYS A 9 -2.44 3.82 -17.32
N SER A 10 -1.74 4.78 -17.92
CA SER A 10 -1.14 5.90 -17.20
C SER A 10 -2.22 6.96 -16.96
N SER A 11 -3.09 6.72 -15.98
CA SER A 11 -3.93 7.79 -15.43
C SER A 11 -3.16 8.47 -14.28
N ALA A 12 -2.19 9.30 -14.65
CA ALA A 12 -1.49 10.21 -13.77
C ALA A 12 -2.43 11.35 -13.29
N ILE A 13 -3.42 11.02 -12.44
CA ILE A 13 -4.42 11.99 -11.92
C ILE A 13 -4.16 12.37 -10.45
N PHE A 14 -3.13 11.81 -9.81
CA PHE A 14 -2.82 12.15 -8.41
C PHE A 14 -1.48 12.86 -8.30
N ASP A 15 -1.42 14.08 -8.82
CA ASP A 15 -0.30 15.01 -8.59
C ASP A 15 -0.53 15.85 -7.33
N ASN A 16 -0.82 15.17 -6.22
CA ASN A 16 -0.78 15.73 -4.87
C ASN A 16 -0.05 14.71 -3.96
N ARG A 17 1.16 14.32 -4.39
CA ARG A 17 2.03 13.29 -3.76
C ARG A 17 2.89 13.82 -2.62
N ARG A 18 2.89 15.12 -2.37
CA ARG A 18 3.59 15.72 -1.23
C ARG A 18 2.71 15.48 -0.01
N GLU A 19 3.13 14.59 0.89
CA GLU A 19 2.60 14.44 2.26
C GLU A 19 1.28 13.67 2.47
N ARG A 20 0.98 12.62 1.69
CA ARG A 20 0.02 11.60 2.18
C ARG A 20 0.69 10.73 3.24
N GLU A 21 0.82 11.26 4.46
CA GLU A 21 1.43 10.55 5.59
C GLU A 21 0.67 9.27 5.96
N TRP A 22 -0.66 9.29 5.77
CA TRP A 22 -1.57 8.24 6.17
C TRP A 22 -2.19 7.54 4.96
N LEU A 23 -2.02 6.23 4.90
CA LEU A 23 -2.58 5.35 3.90
C LEU A 23 -3.76 4.57 4.45
N THR A 24 -4.76 4.36 3.59
CA THR A 24 -5.82 3.38 3.84
C THR A 24 -5.31 1.95 3.63
N THR A 25 -6.04 0.94 4.10
CA THR A 25 -5.71 -0.48 3.89
C THR A 25 -5.53 -0.83 2.40
N LYS A 26 -6.32 -0.23 1.50
CA LYS A 26 -6.19 -0.48 0.05
C LYS A 26 -4.93 0.16 -0.52
N GLU A 27 -4.66 1.41 -0.17
CA GLU A 27 -3.45 2.12 -0.64
C GLU A 27 -2.18 1.47 -0.09
N ALA A 28 -2.15 1.10 1.20
CA ALA A 28 -1.02 0.41 1.81
C ALA A 28 -0.77 -0.98 1.21
N ALA A 29 -1.84 -1.73 0.92
CA ALA A 29 -1.73 -3.03 0.27
C ALA A 29 -1.16 -2.90 -1.16
N HIS A 30 -1.65 -1.89 -1.91
CA HIS A 30 -1.11 -1.57 -3.22
C HIS A 30 0.37 -1.14 -3.16
N PHE A 31 0.74 -0.31 -2.17
CA PHE A 31 2.11 0.14 -1.97
C PHE A 31 3.07 -1.01 -1.67
N LEU A 32 2.64 -1.96 -0.84
CA LEU A 32 3.43 -3.13 -0.45
C LEU A 32 3.35 -4.29 -1.47
N ALA A 33 2.62 -4.12 -2.57
CA ALA A 33 2.34 -5.17 -3.56
C ALA A 33 1.77 -6.46 -2.93
N VAL A 34 0.87 -6.33 -1.96
CA VAL A 34 0.17 -7.45 -1.29
C VAL A 34 -1.34 -7.30 -1.38
N SER A 35 -2.08 -8.38 -1.11
CA SER A 35 -3.54 -8.29 -1.02
C SER A 35 -3.98 -7.59 0.27
N PRO A 36 -5.14 -6.90 0.30
CA PRO A 36 -5.65 -6.29 1.53
C PRO A 36 -5.92 -7.29 2.66
N ASN A 37 -6.15 -8.57 2.33
CA ASN A 37 -6.29 -9.62 3.33
C ASN A 37 -4.93 -10.00 3.92
N ALA A 38 -3.91 -10.17 3.08
CA ALA A 38 -2.54 -10.40 3.54
C ALA A 38 -2.07 -9.27 4.46
N LEU A 39 -2.35 -8.01 4.12
CA LEU A 39 -2.03 -6.87 4.97
C LEU A 39 -2.69 -6.96 6.36
N ARG A 40 -3.96 -7.38 6.45
CA ARG A 40 -4.64 -7.58 7.74
C ARG A 40 -4.01 -8.70 8.56
N ILE A 41 -3.62 -9.79 7.90
CA ILE A 41 -2.91 -10.90 8.55
C ILE A 41 -1.57 -10.41 9.10
N MET A 42 -0.83 -9.60 8.33
CA MET A 42 0.45 -9.01 8.77
C MET A 42 0.25 -8.10 9.99
N VAL A 43 -0.81 -7.28 10.01
CA VAL A 43 -1.17 -6.46 11.19
C VAL A 43 -1.46 -7.35 12.39
N HIS A 44 -2.29 -8.38 12.22
CA HIS A 44 -2.65 -9.30 13.32
C HIS A 44 -1.42 -10.05 13.87
N ARG A 45 -0.42 -10.30 13.03
CA ARG A 45 0.87 -10.90 13.40
C ARG A 45 1.89 -9.90 13.93
N ASN A 46 1.51 -8.64 14.16
CA ASN A 46 2.39 -7.53 14.57
C ASN A 46 3.60 -7.33 13.65
N GLN A 47 3.48 -7.69 12.36
CA GLN A 47 4.55 -7.51 11.39
C GLN A 47 4.60 -6.10 10.83
N ILE A 48 3.46 -5.38 10.85
CA ILE A 48 3.34 -4.00 10.41
C ILE A 48 2.49 -3.22 11.41
N GLU A 49 2.91 -2.00 11.72
CA GLU A 49 2.16 -1.11 12.59
C GLU A 49 0.92 -0.57 11.89
N ALA A 50 -0.21 -0.61 12.60
CA ALA A 50 -1.47 -0.02 12.15
C ALA A 50 -2.06 0.86 13.23
N TYR A 51 -2.47 2.07 12.84
CA TYR A 51 -3.11 3.03 13.71
C TYR A 51 -4.61 2.96 13.51
N LYS A 52 -5.34 2.77 14.61
CA LYS A 52 -6.79 2.65 14.59
C LYS A 52 -7.44 4.02 14.76
N ILE A 53 -8.05 4.53 13.70
CA ILE A 53 -8.87 5.76 13.76
C ILE A 53 -10.33 5.32 13.70
N GLY A 54 -10.95 5.25 14.88
CA GLY A 54 -12.30 4.71 15.05
C GLY A 54 -12.39 3.23 14.64
N ARG A 55 -13.13 2.94 13.56
CA ARG A 55 -13.30 1.59 13.02
C ARG A 55 -12.32 1.25 11.87
N ARG A 56 -11.52 2.22 11.43
CA ARG A 56 -10.68 2.08 10.23
C ARG A 56 -9.20 2.00 10.61
N LEU A 57 -8.48 1.10 9.94
CA LEU A 57 -7.02 1.01 10.02
C LEU A 57 -6.39 2.04 9.09
N ARG A 58 -5.38 2.74 9.59
CA ARG A 58 -4.51 3.66 8.85
C ARG A 58 -3.06 3.26 9.05
N PHE A 59 -2.27 3.46 8.02
CA PHE A 59 -0.86 3.05 7.99
C PHE A 59 -0.02 4.28 7.69
N LYS A 60 1.10 4.46 8.37
CA LYS A 60 2.03 5.53 7.99
C LYS A 60 2.84 5.08 6.79
N LEU A 61 3.05 5.99 5.84
CA LEU A 61 3.87 5.73 4.65
C LEU A 61 5.29 5.25 5.04
N LYS A 62 5.89 5.88 6.07
CA LYS A 62 7.24 5.55 6.57
C LYS A 62 7.35 4.10 7.05
N ASP A 63 6.34 3.60 7.76
CA ASP A 63 6.32 2.24 8.28
C ASP A 63 6.21 1.22 7.13
N CYS A 64 5.41 1.53 6.11
CA CYS A 64 5.34 0.73 4.89
C CYS A 64 6.67 0.71 4.12
N GLN A 65 7.36 1.85 4.02
CA GLN A 65 8.68 1.95 3.38
C GLN A 65 9.76 1.15 4.11
N ALA A 66 9.79 1.22 5.44
CA ALA A 66 10.71 0.43 6.27
C ALA A 66 10.53 -1.08 6.06
N LEU A 67 9.27 -1.52 5.87
CA LEU A 67 8.97 -2.92 5.55
C LEU A 67 9.52 -3.35 4.20
N PHE A 68 9.39 -2.48 3.20
CA PHE A 68 9.87 -2.76 1.85
C PHE A 68 11.39 -2.95 1.82
N GLN A 69 12.14 -2.10 2.54
CA GLN A 69 13.59 -2.21 2.63
C GLN A 69 14.06 -3.52 3.29
N LYS A 70 13.35 -4.01 4.32
CA LYS A 70 13.70 -5.26 5.01
C LYS A 70 13.55 -6.53 4.14
N LYS A 71 12.69 -6.51 3.13
CA LYS A 71 12.38 -7.71 2.32
C LYS A 71 13.31 -7.89 1.11
N GLY A 72 14.09 -6.87 0.76
CA GLY A 72 15.01 -6.85 -0.38
C GLY A 72 16.49 -7.00 -0.02
N ALA A 73 16.82 -7.38 1.21
CA ALA A 73 18.19 -7.63 1.69
C ALA A 73 18.45 -9.13 1.83
#